data_AF-A0A2N3W751-F1
#
_entry.id   AF-A0A2N3W751-F1
#
_cell.length_a   1.000
_cell.length_b   1.000
_cell.length_c   1.000
_cell.angle_alpha   90.00
_cell.angle_beta   90.00
_cell.angle_gamma   90.00
#
_symmetry.space_group_name_H-M   'P 1'
#
loop_
_entity.id
_entity.type
_entity.pdbx_description
1 polymer ?
#
loop_
_entity_poly.entity_id
_entity_poly.type
_entity_poly.pdbx_seq_one_letter_code
_entity_poly.pdbx_strand_id
1 'polypeptide(L)'
;MRAVTALVAFLRRPLGIALSGLAVLLLAVGLYWFQPWKLWVDETVHDALPTAAPATAGARPGPSVLATGELISHEHTTKGSVRILQLPNGTRTLRLEGLDTSNGPDLRVLVTDAPVKKGTAGWRVFDDGKHVSLGKLKGNKGDQNYDLPADLDLAAYTSVSIWCDRFDVSFGAAELKRAT
;
A
#
# COMPACT_ATOMS: atom_id res chain seq x y z
N MET A 1 30.50 29.72 27.48
CA MET A 1 31.05 30.79 26.60
C MET A 1 32.17 30.30 25.68
N ARG A 2 33.26 29.69 26.16
CA ARG A 2 34.38 29.25 25.32
C ARG A 2 34.03 28.26 24.18
N ALA A 3 33.15 27.29 24.44
CA ALA A 3 32.71 26.33 23.42
C ALA A 3 31.91 26.98 22.28
N VAL A 4 31.09 27.99 22.60
CA VAL A 4 30.28 28.73 21.63
C VAL A 4 31.19 29.57 20.72
N THR A 5 32.20 30.23 21.29
CA THR A 5 33.17 31.02 20.52
C THR A 5 34.03 30.15 19.59
N ALA A 6 34.45 28.97 20.04
CA ALA A 6 35.22 28.02 19.23
C ALA A 6 34.40 27.44 18.06
N LEU A 7 33.12 27.12 18.30
CA LEU A 7 32.18 26.68 17.27
C LEU A 7 31.97 27.76 16.19
N VAL A 8 31.78 29.02 16.61
CA VAL A 8 31.62 30.16 15.68
C VAL A 8 32.90 30.40 14.85
N ALA A 9 34.09 30.25 15.44
CA ALA A 9 35.34 30.38 14.71
C ALA A 9 35.59 29.23 13.71
N PHE A 10 35.19 28.00 14.06
CA PHE A 10 35.26 26.83 13.18
C PHE A 10 34.30 26.95 11.98
N LEU A 11 33.06 27.37 12.23
CA LEU A 11 32.02 27.62 11.21
C LEU A 11 32.34 28.79 10.26
N ARG A 12 33.33 29.63 10.57
CA ARG A 12 33.80 30.74 9.71
C ARG A 12 34.95 30.35 8.79
N ARG A 13 35.56 29.17 8.96
CA ARG A 13 36.63 28.67 8.07
C ARG A 13 35.99 27.95 6.88
N PRO A 14 36.56 28.04 5.67
CA PRO A 14 35.99 27.41 4.47
C PRO A 14 35.80 25.89 4.64
N LEU A 15 36.73 25.23 5.35
CA LEU A 15 36.62 23.80 5.68
C LEU A 15 35.47 23.50 6.67
N GLY A 16 35.23 24.37 7.66
CA GLY A 16 34.14 24.19 8.61
C GLY A 16 32.78 24.37 7.94
N ILE A 17 32.66 25.36 7.04
CA ILE A 17 31.47 25.56 6.20
C ILE A 17 31.24 24.33 5.31
N ALA A 18 32.29 23.83 4.65
CA ALA A 18 32.20 22.65 3.79
C ALA A 18 31.77 21.39 4.57
N LEU A 19 32.34 21.15 5.75
CA LEU A 19 31.98 20.01 6.60
C LEU A 19 30.54 20.13 7.14
N SER A 20 30.11 21.31 7.56
CA SER A 20 28.72 21.54 7.96
C SER A 20 27.75 21.38 6.80
N GLY A 21 28.10 21.87 5.61
CA GLY A 21 27.32 21.66 4.40
C GLY A 21 27.17 20.18 4.05
N LEU A 22 28.27 19.42 4.12
CA LEU A 22 28.26 17.97 3.91
C LEU A 22 27.39 17.26 4.95
N ALA A 23 27.51 17.63 6.23
CA ALA A 23 26.70 17.02 7.29
C ALA A 23 25.19 17.27 7.09
N VAL A 24 24.81 18.49 6.71
CA VAL A 24 23.41 18.84 6.40
C VAL A 24 22.92 18.07 5.18
N LEU A 25 23.74 17.94 4.13
CA LEU A 25 23.41 17.16 2.94
C LEU A 25 23.17 15.69 3.31
N LEU A 26 24.08 15.07 4.07
CA LEU A 26 23.94 13.68 4.50
C LEU A 26 22.70 13.46 5.37
N LEU A 27 22.40 14.41 6.28
CA LEU A 27 21.19 14.36 7.09
C LEU A 27 19.92 14.46 6.23
N ALA A 28 19.90 15.38 5.26
CA ALA A 28 18.76 15.53 4.35
C ALA A 28 18.54 14.27 3.50
N VAL A 29 19.61 13.68 2.97
CA VAL A 29 19.56 12.41 2.24
C VAL A 29 19.06 11.28 3.15
N GLY A 30 19.56 11.19 4.38
CA GLY A 30 19.11 10.21 5.36
C GLY A 30 17.61 10.34 5.67
N LEU A 31 17.14 11.55 5.97
CA LEU A 31 15.73 11.81 6.26
C LEU A 31 14.83 11.47 5.06
N TYR A 32 15.25 11.85 3.84
CA TYR A 32 14.54 11.53 2.60
C TYR A 32 14.39 10.03 2.36
N TRP A 33 15.45 9.25 2.63
CA TRP A 33 15.45 7.80 2.42
C TRP A 33 14.65 7.04 3.50
N PHE A 34 14.84 7.39 4.77
CA PHE A 34 14.21 6.68 5.88
C PHE A 34 12.74 7.05 6.08
N GLN A 35 12.35 8.29 5.75
CA GLN A 35 10.98 8.80 5.86
C GLN A 35 10.36 8.60 7.26
N PRO A 36 11.03 9.00 8.37
CA PRO A 36 10.55 8.73 9.73
C PRO A 36 9.16 9.33 10.02
N TRP A 37 8.76 10.37 9.29
CA TRP A 37 7.45 11.00 9.44
C TRP A 37 6.27 10.11 9.07
N LYS A 38 6.47 9.06 8.26
CA LYS A 38 5.40 8.10 7.94
C LYS A 38 4.88 7.36 9.18
N LEU A 39 5.60 7.37 10.30
CA LEU A 39 5.12 6.79 11.56
C LEU A 39 3.92 7.54 12.16
N TRP A 40 3.66 8.77 11.74
CA TRP A 40 2.57 9.61 12.29
C TRP A 40 1.76 10.34 11.22
N VAL A 41 2.11 10.22 9.93
CA VAL A 41 1.35 10.79 8.82
C VAL A 41 0.44 9.72 8.22
N ASP A 42 -0.86 9.96 8.33
CA ASP A 42 -1.90 9.18 7.66
C ASP A 42 -2.32 9.85 6.35
N GLU A 43 -2.58 9.02 5.34
CA GLU A 43 -3.20 9.41 4.08
C GLU A 43 -4.50 8.61 3.93
N THR A 44 -5.62 9.32 3.94
CA THR A 44 -6.96 8.75 3.81
C THR A 44 -7.49 8.99 2.41
N VAL A 45 -7.93 7.93 1.76
CA VAL A 45 -8.55 7.99 0.43
C VAL A 45 -10.03 7.62 0.52
N HIS A 46 -10.85 8.29 -0.28
CA HIS A 46 -12.30 8.07 -0.34
C HIS A 46 -12.72 7.91 -1.80
N ASP A 47 -12.25 6.85 -2.45
CA ASP A 47 -12.69 6.53 -3.80
C ASP A 47 -14.17 6.13 -3.76
N ALA A 48 -14.98 6.78 -4.59
CA ALA A 48 -16.38 6.39 -4.79
C ALA A 48 -16.46 4.94 -5.32
N LEU A 49 -17.62 4.30 -5.17
CA LEU A 49 -17.87 3.00 -5.79
C LEU A 49 -17.62 3.11 -7.31
N PRO A 50 -16.89 2.17 -7.92
CA PRO A 50 -16.57 2.25 -9.33
C PRO A 50 -17.85 2.09 -10.16
N THR A 51 -18.03 2.98 -11.14
CA THR A 51 -19.16 2.95 -12.07
C THR A 51 -18.65 2.85 -13.50
N ALA A 52 -19.32 2.05 -14.33
CA ALA A 52 -19.09 2.13 -15.78
C ALA A 52 -19.79 3.37 -16.32
N ALA A 53 -19.20 4.01 -17.34
CA ALA A 53 -19.88 5.05 -18.11
C ALA A 53 -21.27 4.52 -18.57
N PRO A 54 -22.30 5.38 -18.68
CA PRO A 54 -23.66 4.91 -18.93
C PRO A 54 -23.72 4.16 -20.26
N ALA A 55 -23.96 2.85 -20.20
CA ALA A 55 -24.57 2.16 -21.31
C ALA A 55 -26.05 2.59 -21.35
N THR A 56 -26.54 2.86 -22.56
CA THR A 56 -27.91 3.26 -22.91
C THR A 56 -29.00 2.72 -21.97
N ALA A 57 -30.01 3.57 -21.72
CA ALA A 57 -31.10 3.33 -20.77
C ALA A 57 -31.66 1.88 -20.82
N GLY A 58 -31.45 1.13 -19.73
CA GLY A 58 -32.02 -0.22 -19.57
C GLY A 58 -31.16 -1.23 -18.80
N ALA A 59 -29.87 -0.98 -18.57
CA ALA A 59 -29.00 -1.91 -17.83
C ALA A 59 -29.11 -1.73 -16.31
N ARG A 60 -29.21 -2.85 -15.57
CA ARG A 60 -29.27 -2.90 -14.10
C ARG A 60 -28.03 -2.17 -13.51
N PRO A 61 -28.20 -1.06 -12.76
CA PRO A 61 -27.09 -0.14 -12.56
C PRO A 61 -26.32 -0.49 -11.29
N GLY A 62 -25.31 -1.35 -11.40
CA GLY A 62 -24.38 -1.58 -10.29
C GLY A 62 -23.31 -2.63 -10.61
N PRO A 63 -22.10 -2.51 -10.06
CA PRO A 63 -21.11 -3.57 -10.14
C PRO A 63 -21.61 -4.86 -9.48
N SER A 64 -21.38 -6.01 -10.11
CA SER A 64 -21.56 -7.31 -9.45
C SER A 64 -20.32 -7.64 -8.61
N VAL A 65 -20.51 -8.39 -7.53
CA VAL A 65 -19.40 -8.85 -6.69
C VAL A 65 -18.95 -10.22 -7.16
N LEU A 66 -17.67 -10.36 -7.50
CA LEU A 66 -17.05 -11.62 -7.91
C LEU A 66 -16.36 -12.34 -6.75
N ALA A 67 -15.79 -11.58 -5.82
CA ALA A 67 -15.16 -12.12 -4.62
C ALA A 67 -15.12 -11.09 -3.49
N THR A 68 -15.03 -11.58 -2.26
CA THR A 68 -14.85 -10.77 -1.05
C THR A 68 -13.77 -11.38 -0.15
N GLY A 69 -13.17 -10.57 0.71
CA GLY A 69 -12.22 -11.01 1.71
C GLY A 69 -12.15 -10.03 2.88
N GLU A 70 -11.82 -10.52 4.06
CA GLU A 70 -11.58 -9.69 5.25
C GLU A 70 -10.07 -9.64 5.52
N LEU A 71 -9.53 -8.45 5.76
CA LEU A 71 -8.12 -8.30 6.07
C LEU A 71 -7.83 -8.81 7.48
N ILE A 72 -6.83 -9.67 7.58
CA ILE A 72 -6.17 -10.00 8.85
C ILE A 72 -4.90 -9.16 9.01
N SER A 73 -4.52 -8.91 10.26
CA SER A 73 -3.26 -8.25 10.59
C SER A 73 -2.07 -9.18 10.39
N HIS A 74 -0.98 -8.63 9.86
CA HIS A 74 0.33 -9.26 9.78
C HIS A 74 1.36 -8.44 10.54
N GLU A 75 2.41 -7.93 9.88
CA GLU A 75 3.48 -7.14 10.52
C GLU A 75 2.89 -5.91 11.24
N HIS A 76 1.79 -5.37 10.71
CA HIS A 76 1.07 -4.24 11.28
C HIS A 76 -0.39 -4.58 11.56
N THR A 77 -0.97 -3.91 12.56
CA THR A 77 -2.42 -3.93 12.77
C THR A 77 -3.08 -3.39 11.51
N THR A 78 -3.96 -4.21 10.94
CA THR A 78 -4.66 -3.93 9.69
C THR A 78 -6.11 -4.35 9.80
N LYS A 79 -7.02 -3.49 9.34
CA LYS A 79 -8.46 -3.72 9.24
C LYS A 79 -8.99 -3.33 7.86
N GLY A 80 -10.21 -3.74 7.57
CA GLY A 80 -10.92 -3.44 6.33
C GLY A 80 -11.22 -4.71 5.55
N SER A 81 -11.91 -4.55 4.43
CA SER A 81 -12.30 -5.65 3.55
C SER A 81 -11.82 -5.40 2.13
N VAL A 82 -11.81 -6.47 1.35
CA VAL A 82 -11.45 -6.48 -0.06
C VAL A 82 -12.63 -7.01 -0.85
N ARG A 83 -12.94 -6.37 -1.97
CA ARG A 83 -13.98 -6.81 -2.91
C ARG A 83 -13.45 -6.77 -4.33
N ILE A 84 -13.70 -7.83 -5.09
CA ILE A 84 -13.52 -7.82 -6.53
C ILE A 84 -14.89 -7.55 -7.15
N LEU A 85 -14.99 -6.45 -7.85
CA LEU A 85 -16.19 -5.97 -8.51
C LEU A 85 -16.05 -6.14 -10.02
N GLN A 86 -17.12 -6.55 -10.69
CA GLN A 86 -17.23 -6.50 -12.14
C GLN A 86 -18.24 -5.43 -12.54
N LEU A 87 -17.78 -4.49 -13.35
CA LEU A 87 -18.58 -3.42 -13.87
C LEU A 87 -19.42 -3.91 -15.08
N PRO A 88 -20.52 -3.21 -15.42
CA PRO A 88 -21.36 -3.56 -16.57
C PRO A 88 -20.61 -3.64 -17.92
N ASN A 89 -19.50 -2.92 -18.07
CA ASN A 89 -18.64 -2.97 -19.27
C ASN A 89 -17.64 -4.16 -19.27
N GLY A 90 -17.75 -5.07 -18.30
CA GLY A 90 -16.86 -6.23 -18.15
C GLY A 90 -15.55 -5.96 -17.40
N THR A 91 -15.22 -4.69 -17.13
CA THR A 91 -13.99 -4.32 -16.39
C THR A 91 -14.07 -4.83 -14.96
N ARG A 92 -12.94 -5.27 -14.41
CA ARG A 92 -12.83 -5.75 -13.03
C ARG A 92 -12.03 -4.77 -12.20
N THR A 93 -12.48 -4.53 -10.98
CA THR A 93 -11.84 -3.62 -10.03
C THR A 93 -11.72 -4.31 -8.69
N LEU A 94 -10.54 -4.24 -8.07
CA LEU A 94 -10.36 -4.58 -6.67
C LEU A 94 -10.57 -3.32 -5.87
N ARG A 95 -11.46 -3.41 -4.90
CA ARG A 95 -11.77 -2.34 -3.97
C ARG A 95 -11.33 -2.76 -2.58
N LEU A 96 -10.54 -1.90 -1.93
CA LEU A 96 -10.33 -1.91 -0.48
C LEU A 96 -11.42 -1.04 0.15
N GLU A 97 -12.08 -1.53 1.19
CA GLU A 97 -13.12 -0.80 1.92
C GLU A 97 -12.75 -0.69 3.40
N GLY A 98 -12.86 0.52 3.95
CA GLY A 98 -12.58 0.79 5.35
C GLY A 98 -11.17 0.38 5.78
N LEU A 99 -10.18 0.53 4.88
CA LEU A 99 -8.79 0.21 5.21
C LEU A 99 -8.34 1.05 6.41
N ASP A 100 -7.67 0.41 7.34
CA ASP A 100 -6.96 1.07 8.44
C ASP A 100 -5.71 0.26 8.75
N THR A 101 -4.54 0.78 8.33
CA THR A 101 -3.23 0.17 8.57
C THR A 101 -2.17 1.24 8.81
N SER A 102 -0.96 0.80 9.19
CA SER A 102 0.20 1.70 9.34
C SER A 102 0.70 2.18 7.98
N ASN A 103 1.28 3.38 7.92
CA ASN A 103 1.88 3.90 6.70
C ASN A 103 3.30 3.37 6.51
N GLY A 104 3.58 2.83 5.31
CA GLY A 104 4.84 2.19 4.97
C GLY A 104 5.59 2.92 3.86
N PRO A 105 6.90 2.65 3.71
CA PRO A 105 7.76 3.33 2.75
C PRO A 105 7.40 3.03 1.29
N ASP A 106 7.04 1.78 0.97
CA ASP A 106 6.62 1.35 -0.38
C ASP A 106 5.51 0.29 -0.29
N LEU A 107 4.33 0.70 0.17
CA LEU A 107 3.17 -0.17 0.23
C LEU A 107 2.54 -0.36 -1.15
N ARG A 108 2.14 -1.59 -1.44
CA ARG A 108 1.52 -2.00 -2.71
C ARG A 108 0.35 -2.94 -2.45
N VAL A 109 -0.57 -2.98 -3.41
CA VAL A 109 -1.66 -3.97 -3.41
C VAL A 109 -1.27 -5.11 -4.33
N LEU A 110 -1.06 -6.29 -3.76
CA LEU A 110 -0.74 -7.51 -4.50
C LEU A 110 -1.96 -8.41 -4.53
N VAL A 111 -2.24 -9.02 -5.68
CA VAL A 111 -3.10 -10.20 -5.80
C VAL A 111 -2.19 -11.39 -6.08
N THR A 112 -2.37 -12.51 -5.37
CA THR A 112 -1.40 -13.62 -5.39
C THR A 112 -2.05 -14.98 -5.14
N ASP A 113 -1.33 -16.05 -5.46
CA ASP A 113 -1.72 -17.44 -5.22
C ASP A 113 -1.38 -17.94 -3.80
N ALA A 114 -0.62 -17.16 -3.02
CA ALA A 114 -0.19 -17.53 -1.70
C ALA A 114 -1.36 -17.61 -0.69
N PRO A 115 -1.44 -18.66 0.15
CA PRO A 115 -2.49 -18.77 1.16
C PRO A 115 -2.27 -17.78 2.32
N VAL A 116 -3.36 -17.22 2.83
CA VAL A 116 -3.32 -16.33 3.99
C VAL A 116 -3.12 -17.14 5.28
N LYS A 117 -2.03 -16.87 6.00
CA LYS A 117 -1.68 -17.56 7.26
C LYS A 117 -1.58 -16.54 8.38
N LYS A 118 -2.23 -16.81 9.51
CA LYS A 118 -2.07 -15.97 10.71
C LYS A 118 -0.65 -16.08 11.28
N GLY A 119 -0.18 -15.00 11.88
CA GLY A 119 1.13 -14.93 12.53
C GLY A 119 2.29 -14.79 11.53
N THR A 120 3.51 -14.82 12.04
CA THR A 120 4.75 -14.49 11.29
C THR A 120 5.01 -15.40 10.10
N ALA A 121 4.48 -16.64 10.12
CA ALA A 121 4.59 -17.57 9.01
C ALA A 121 3.88 -17.12 7.71
N GLY A 122 2.94 -16.16 7.81
CA GLY A 122 2.26 -15.57 6.66
C GLY A 122 2.89 -14.27 6.17
N TRP A 123 3.89 -13.71 6.85
CA TRP A 123 4.30 -12.33 6.59
C TRP A 123 5.05 -12.14 5.27
N ARG A 124 5.78 -13.16 4.80
CA ARG A 124 6.77 -13.02 3.72
C ARG A 124 6.50 -13.91 2.50
N VAL A 125 5.27 -14.38 2.33
CA VAL A 125 4.97 -15.46 1.36
C VAL A 125 4.31 -14.98 0.07
N PHE A 126 3.99 -13.69 -0.03
CA PHE A 126 3.05 -13.20 -1.03
C PHE A 126 3.70 -12.87 -2.39
N ASP A 127 5.03 -12.85 -2.44
CA ASP A 127 5.89 -12.67 -3.61
C ASP A 127 6.66 -13.95 -4.01
N ASP A 128 6.56 -15.04 -3.22
CA ASP A 128 7.22 -16.33 -3.49
C ASP A 128 6.64 -17.09 -4.71
N GLY A 129 5.39 -16.79 -5.07
CA GLY A 129 4.60 -17.50 -6.08
C GLY A 129 4.08 -16.58 -7.19
N LYS A 130 2.95 -16.95 -7.81
CA LYS A 130 2.30 -16.09 -8.80
C LYS A 130 1.70 -14.88 -8.09
N HIS A 131 2.15 -13.69 -8.48
CA HIS A 131 1.64 -12.45 -7.93
C HIS A 131 1.56 -11.37 -9.01
N VAL A 132 0.62 -10.45 -8.83
CA VAL A 132 0.48 -9.25 -9.65
C VAL A 132 0.34 -8.06 -8.71
N SER A 133 1.23 -7.08 -8.86
CA SER A 133 1.07 -5.78 -8.19
C SER A 133 0.09 -4.92 -8.97
N LEU A 134 -0.97 -4.46 -8.31
CA LEU A 134 -1.95 -3.51 -8.86
C LEU A 134 -1.49 -2.04 -8.72
N GLY A 135 -0.28 -1.83 -8.18
CA GLY A 135 0.31 -0.52 -7.95
C GLY A 135 0.52 -0.19 -6.48
N LYS A 136 0.98 1.04 -6.24
CA LYS A 136 1.19 1.59 -4.90
C LYS A 136 -0.12 1.76 -4.16
N LEU A 137 -0.10 1.50 -2.86
CA LEU A 137 -1.19 1.84 -1.97
C LEU A 137 -1.37 3.37 -1.98
N LYS A 138 -2.56 3.86 -2.35
CA LYS A 138 -2.82 5.29 -2.48
C LYS A 138 -2.89 5.99 -1.11
N GLY A 139 -3.38 5.29 -0.09
CA GLY A 139 -3.36 5.76 1.29
C GLY A 139 -3.48 4.60 2.28
N ASN A 140 -2.96 4.76 3.49
CA ASN A 140 -3.05 3.73 4.53
C ASN A 140 -4.44 3.66 5.20
N LYS A 141 -5.36 4.56 4.83
CA LYS A 141 -6.73 4.60 5.34
C LYS A 141 -7.79 4.78 4.24
N GLY A 142 -8.99 4.28 4.51
CA GLY A 142 -10.20 4.54 3.73
C GLY A 142 -10.46 3.58 2.56
N ASP A 143 -11.14 4.08 1.55
CA ASP A 143 -11.69 3.30 0.44
C ASP A 143 -10.93 3.57 -0.85
N GLN A 144 -10.50 2.53 -1.56
CA GLN A 144 -9.59 2.65 -2.69
C GLN A 144 -9.87 1.62 -3.79
N ASN A 145 -9.85 2.04 -5.05
CA ASN A 145 -10.07 1.19 -6.22
C ASN A 145 -8.77 0.95 -7.02
N TYR A 146 -8.59 -0.28 -7.49
CA TYR A 146 -7.46 -0.73 -8.30
C TYR A 146 -7.97 -1.54 -9.49
N ASP A 147 -7.48 -1.26 -10.69
CA ASP A 147 -7.87 -2.01 -11.89
C ASP A 147 -7.27 -3.41 -11.84
N LEU A 148 -8.10 -4.41 -12.18
CA LEU A 148 -7.65 -5.79 -12.36
C LEU A 148 -7.37 -6.06 -13.84
N PRO A 149 -6.22 -6.67 -14.18
CA PRO A 149 -5.97 -7.14 -15.53
C PRO A 149 -7.12 -8.02 -16.04
N ALA A 150 -7.55 -7.83 -17.29
CA ALA A 150 -8.71 -8.53 -17.86
C ALA A 150 -8.47 -10.04 -18.03
N ASP A 151 -7.22 -10.46 -18.11
CA ASP A 151 -6.74 -11.83 -18.26
C ASP A 151 -6.37 -12.49 -16.92
N LEU A 152 -6.47 -11.79 -15.78
CA LEU A 152 -6.19 -12.35 -14.47
C LEU A 152 -7.14 -13.52 -14.17
N ASP A 153 -6.57 -14.71 -13.95
CA ASP A 153 -7.30 -15.91 -13.58
C ASP A 153 -7.67 -15.88 -12.09
N LEU A 154 -8.93 -15.57 -11.81
CA LEU A 154 -9.44 -15.53 -10.46
C LEU A 154 -9.48 -16.93 -9.79
N ALA A 155 -9.37 -18.04 -10.51
CA ALA A 155 -9.24 -19.34 -9.85
C ALA A 155 -7.83 -19.53 -9.25
N ALA A 156 -6.79 -19.05 -9.93
CA ALA A 156 -5.40 -19.20 -9.50
C ALA A 156 -4.97 -18.18 -8.43
N TYR A 157 -5.52 -16.97 -8.47
CA TYR A 157 -5.16 -15.89 -7.55
C TYR A 157 -6.18 -15.81 -6.40
N THR A 158 -5.79 -16.30 -5.22
CA THR A 158 -6.69 -16.61 -4.10
C THR A 158 -6.60 -15.63 -2.94
N SER A 159 -5.63 -14.72 -2.94
CA SER A 159 -5.49 -13.75 -1.85
C SER A 159 -5.03 -12.37 -2.32
N VAL A 160 -5.17 -11.42 -1.41
CA VAL A 160 -4.71 -10.04 -1.56
C VAL A 160 -3.83 -9.68 -0.39
N SER A 161 -2.73 -8.98 -0.65
CA SER A 161 -1.78 -8.53 0.37
C SER A 161 -1.53 -7.03 0.26
N ILE A 162 -1.56 -6.35 1.39
CA ILE A 162 -0.97 -5.01 1.54
C ILE A 162 0.52 -5.23 1.79
N TRP A 163 1.31 -5.22 0.72
CA TRP A 163 2.71 -5.63 0.72
C TRP A 163 3.63 -4.42 0.83
N CYS A 164 4.65 -4.50 1.68
CA CYS A 164 5.74 -3.53 1.71
C CYS A 164 6.91 -4.04 0.87
N ASP A 165 7.00 -3.57 -0.36
CA ASP A 165 8.01 -4.00 -1.36
C ASP A 165 9.45 -3.73 -0.89
N ARG A 166 9.65 -2.70 -0.06
CA ARG A 166 10.98 -2.38 0.48
C ARG A 166 11.49 -3.38 1.51
N PHE A 167 10.58 -4.02 2.24
CA PHE A 167 10.91 -4.82 3.42
C PHE A 167 10.50 -6.29 3.29
N ASP A 168 9.92 -6.66 2.16
CA ASP A 168 9.43 -8.00 1.85
C ASP A 168 8.49 -8.56 2.94
N VAL A 169 7.55 -7.72 3.39
CA VAL A 169 6.58 -8.06 4.45
C VAL A 169 5.18 -7.58 4.14
N SER A 170 4.20 -8.42 4.48
CA SER A 170 2.78 -8.10 4.44
C SER A 170 2.37 -7.35 5.71
N PHE A 171 1.67 -6.23 5.54
CA PHE A 171 1.04 -5.47 6.63
C PHE A 171 -0.31 -6.09 6.98
N GLY A 172 -1.03 -6.61 6.00
CA GLY A 172 -2.24 -7.38 6.18
C GLY A 172 -2.62 -8.10 4.89
N ALA A 173 -3.42 -9.15 5.02
CA ALA A 173 -3.84 -9.95 3.88
C ALA A 173 -5.28 -10.45 4.02
N ALA A 174 -5.93 -10.66 2.88
CA ALA A 174 -7.30 -11.16 2.80
C ALA A 174 -7.36 -12.35 1.86
N GLU A 175 -7.99 -13.44 2.32
CA GLU A 175 -8.35 -14.56 1.46
C GLU A 175 -9.59 -14.17 0.65
N LEU A 176 -9.56 -14.45 -0.66
CA LEU A 176 -10.66 -14.13 -1.57
C LEU A 176 -11.65 -15.30 -1.65
N LYS A 177 -12.82 -15.10 -1.07
CA LYS A 177 -13.97 -15.99 -1.19
C LYS A 177 -14.81 -15.60 -2.40
N ARG A 178 -15.03 -16.54 -3.31
CA ARG A 178 -15.81 -16.32 -4.52
C ARG A 178 -17.29 -16.12 -4.18
N ALA A 179 -17.93 -15.20 -4.88
CA ALA A 179 -19.39 -15.12 -4.85
C ALA A 179 -19.95 -16.34 -5.59
N THR A 180 -20.76 -17.13 -4.90
CA THR A 180 -21.58 -18.21 -5.47
C THR A 180 -22.82 -17.69 -6.16
#